data_AF-A0A542AQY2-F1
#
_entry.id   AF-A0A542AQY2-F1
#
_cell.length_a   1.000
_cell.length_b   1.000
_cell.length_c   1.000
_cell.angle_alpha   90.00
_cell.angle_beta   90.00
_cell.angle_gamma   90.00
#
_symmetry.space_group_name_H-M   'P 1'
#
loop_
_entity.id
_entity.type
_entity.pdbx_description
1 polymer ?
#
loop_
_entity_poly.entity_id
_entity_poly.type
_entity_poly.pdbx_seq_one_letter_code
_entity_poly.pdbx_strand_id
1 'polypeptide(L)'
;MNLTEEEKNILTEIRESQRYPIVRLELHNSENEELISIALNYVRITDAEDSMETVKTRSAALKSLMEKGLVFIDYTVRVWVSGDYDVYYKSKIYELLCRTVMESAKQPGAVFNLPYMRKGYATLTLKGIREARKK
;
A
#
# COMPACT_ATOMS: atom_id res chain seq x y z
N MET A 1 5.71 8.01 -23.50
CA MET A 1 5.46 8.22 -22.05
C MET A 1 6.72 7.76 -21.36
N ASN A 2 7.38 8.64 -20.61
CA ASN A 2 8.61 8.26 -19.90
C ASN A 2 8.24 7.67 -18.55
N LEU A 3 8.83 6.53 -18.24
CA LEU A 3 8.72 5.86 -16.95
C LEU A 3 10.05 5.99 -16.23
N THR A 4 10.01 6.20 -14.91
CA THR A 4 11.20 6.09 -14.07
C THR A 4 11.64 4.63 -13.97
N GLU A 5 12.87 4.38 -13.53
CA GLU A 5 13.33 3.01 -13.30
C GLU A 5 12.47 2.27 -12.27
N GLU A 6 12.06 2.95 -11.19
CA GLU A 6 11.15 2.38 -10.19
C GLU A 6 9.79 1.99 -10.79
N GLU A 7 9.23 2.83 -11.66
CA GLU A 7 7.98 2.51 -12.34
C GLU A 7 8.11 1.29 -13.27
N LYS A 8 9.24 1.16 -13.98
CA LYS A 8 9.52 0.00 -14.84
C LYS A 8 9.70 -1.28 -14.01
N ASN A 9 10.39 -1.17 -12.87
CA ASN A 9 10.58 -2.28 -11.94
C ASN A 9 9.23 -2.78 -11.43
N ILE A 10 8.38 -1.89 -10.92
CA ILE A 10 7.04 -2.25 -10.43
C ILE A 10 6.17 -2.87 -11.52
N LEU A 11 6.20 -2.35 -12.75
CA LEU A 11 5.47 -2.97 -13.87
C LEU A 11 5.95 -4.40 -14.15
N THR A 12 7.25 -4.64 -14.06
CA THR A 12 7.86 -5.96 -14.24
C THR A 12 7.47 -6.90 -13.11
N GLU A 13 7.53 -6.44 -11.86
CA GLU A 13 7.12 -7.22 -10.68
C GLU A 13 5.62 -7.60 -10.72
N ILE A 14 4.73 -6.66 -11.07
CA ILE A 14 3.29 -6.97 -11.19
C ILE A 14 3.08 -7.98 -12.32
N ARG A 15 3.82 -7.89 -13.44
CA ARG A 15 3.72 -8.84 -14.56
C ARG A 15 4.17 -10.26 -14.17
N GLU A 16 5.20 -10.36 -13.35
CA GLU A 16 5.84 -11.64 -12.98
C GLU A 16 5.23 -12.28 -11.73
N SER A 17 4.44 -11.52 -10.97
CA SER A 17 3.73 -12.03 -9.80
C SER A 17 2.33 -12.54 -10.16
N GLN A 18 1.91 -13.62 -9.50
CA GLN A 18 0.52 -14.09 -9.59
C GLN A 18 -0.44 -13.08 -8.93
N ARG A 19 0.01 -12.45 -7.84
CA ARG A 19 -0.70 -11.42 -7.09
C ARG A 19 0.30 -10.39 -6.60
N TYR A 20 -0.09 -9.13 -6.66
CA TYR A 20 0.74 -8.04 -6.16
C TYR A 20 0.04 -7.35 -4.99
N PRO A 21 0.24 -7.83 -3.75
CA PRO A 21 -0.44 -7.29 -2.58
C PRO A 21 0.04 -5.87 -2.29
N ILE A 22 -0.90 -5.00 -1.99
CA ILE A 22 -0.67 -3.61 -1.58
C ILE A 22 -1.58 -3.29 -0.40
N VAL A 23 -1.22 -2.28 0.39
CA VAL A 23 -2.04 -1.83 1.51
C VAL A 23 -2.22 -0.32 1.52
N ARG A 24 -3.30 0.12 2.16
CA ARG A 24 -3.50 1.49 2.60
C ARG A 24 -3.52 1.49 4.12
N LEU A 25 -2.60 2.24 4.71
CA LEU A 25 -2.49 2.42 6.14
C LEU A 25 -3.42 3.56 6.55
N GLU A 26 -4.38 3.24 7.40
CA GLU A 26 -5.49 4.09 7.80
C GLU A 26 -5.48 4.29 9.32
N LEU A 27 -5.97 5.44 9.75
CA LEU A 27 -6.27 5.79 11.13
C LEU A 27 -7.79 5.79 11.26
N HIS A 28 -8.31 4.96 12.17
CA HIS A 28 -9.74 4.80 12.41
C HIS A 28 -10.10 5.26 13.83
N ASN A 29 -11.36 5.60 14.01
CA ASN A 29 -11.97 5.71 15.33
C ASN A 29 -12.83 4.46 15.59
N SER A 30 -12.58 3.77 16.70
CA SER A 30 -13.30 2.55 17.08
C SER A 30 -14.76 2.76 17.51
N GLU A 31 -15.14 4.01 17.83
CA GLU A 31 -16.49 4.40 18.25
C GLU A 31 -17.27 5.08 17.10
N ASN A 32 -16.59 5.50 16.03
CA ASN A 32 -17.21 6.14 14.87
C ASN A 32 -16.56 5.67 13.56
N GLU A 33 -17.25 4.79 12.85
CA GLU A 33 -16.78 4.16 11.60
C GLU A 33 -16.60 5.14 10.43
N GLU A 34 -17.22 6.33 10.48
CA GLU A 34 -17.07 7.35 9.43
C GLU A 34 -15.74 8.13 9.55
N LEU A 35 -15.11 8.10 10.73
CA LEU A 35 -13.84 8.78 10.97
C LEU A 35 -12.67 7.91 10.50
N ILE A 36 -12.29 8.12 9.25
CA ILE A 36 -11.16 7.46 8.60
C ILE A 36 -10.21 8.51 8.02
N SER A 37 -8.92 8.41 8.37
CA SER A 37 -7.85 9.17 7.73
C SER A 37 -6.82 8.24 7.12
N ILE A 38 -6.23 8.62 5.97
CA ILE A 38 -5.20 7.82 5.30
C ILE A 38 -3.83 8.33 5.76
N ALA A 39 -3.09 7.50 6.48
CA ALA A 39 -1.72 7.81 6.91
C ALA A 39 -0.71 7.56 5.78
N LEU A 40 -0.86 6.46 5.05
CA LEU A 40 -0.02 6.13 3.89
C LEU A 40 -0.81 5.31 2.87
N ASN A 41 -0.70 5.67 1.60
CA ASN A 41 -1.44 5.04 0.51
C ASN A 41 -0.50 4.34 -0.48
N TYR A 42 -1.01 3.34 -1.20
CA TYR A 42 -0.29 2.58 -2.23
C TYR A 42 0.96 1.87 -1.71
N VAL A 43 0.88 1.36 -0.47
CA VAL A 43 2.02 0.82 0.25
C VAL A 43 2.32 -0.59 -0.26
N ARG A 44 3.55 -0.76 -0.75
CA ARG A 44 4.15 -2.07 -1.05
C ARG A 44 5.33 -2.31 -0.12
N ILE A 45 5.25 -3.38 0.66
CA ILE A 45 6.32 -3.86 1.54
C ILE A 45 6.75 -5.25 1.08
N THR A 46 8.03 -5.39 0.76
CA THR A 46 8.63 -6.67 0.32
C THR A 46 9.53 -7.27 1.39
N ASP A 47 10.07 -6.43 2.29
CA ASP A 47 10.89 -6.83 3.42
C ASP A 47 10.35 -6.20 4.72
N ALA A 48 10.38 -6.94 5.83
CA ALA A 48 9.93 -6.43 7.12
C ALA A 48 10.77 -5.23 7.60
N GLU A 49 12.01 -5.14 7.13
CA GLU A 49 12.97 -4.08 7.45
C GLU A 49 12.93 -2.91 6.45
N ASP A 50 12.01 -2.92 5.47
CA ASP A 50 11.84 -1.82 4.51
C ASP A 50 11.74 -0.47 5.24
N SER A 51 12.57 0.49 4.81
CA SER A 51 12.59 1.84 5.38
C SER A 51 11.37 2.66 4.92
N MET A 52 11.03 3.70 5.68
CA MET A 52 9.95 4.64 5.29
C MET A 52 10.25 5.31 3.94
N GLU A 53 11.52 5.61 3.65
CA GLU A 53 11.93 6.21 2.38
C GLU A 53 11.70 5.24 1.20
N THR A 54 12.15 4.00 1.34
CA THR A 54 11.95 2.94 0.34
C THR A 54 10.46 2.76 0.03
N VAL A 55 9.62 2.67 1.07
CA VAL A 55 8.17 2.52 0.90
C VAL A 55 7.55 3.75 0.23
N LYS A 56 7.96 4.97 0.59
CA LYS A 56 7.46 6.20 -0.05
C LYS A 56 7.83 6.26 -1.53
N THR A 57 9.04 5.86 -1.90
CA THR A 57 9.49 5.79 -3.29
C THR A 57 8.61 4.84 -4.11
N ARG A 58 8.40 3.61 -3.63
CA ARG A 58 7.49 2.64 -4.26
C ARG A 58 6.06 3.15 -4.34
N SER A 59 5.56 3.77 -3.27
CA SER A 59 4.19 4.30 -3.19
C SER A 59 3.97 5.42 -4.21
N ALA A 60 4.94 6.31 -4.38
CA ALA A 60 4.91 7.36 -5.40
C ALA A 60 4.90 6.79 -6.82
N ALA A 61 5.72 5.77 -7.09
CA ALA A 61 5.74 5.07 -8.37
C ALA A 61 4.40 4.37 -8.66
N LEU A 62 3.83 3.64 -7.70
CA LEU A 62 2.50 3.01 -7.83
C LEU A 62 1.40 4.03 -8.11
N LYS A 63 1.40 5.15 -7.37
CA LYS A 63 0.46 6.25 -7.61
C LYS A 63 0.57 6.79 -9.04
N SER A 64 1.79 7.09 -9.49
CA SER A 64 2.05 7.61 -10.82
C SER A 64 1.66 6.61 -11.93
N LEU A 65 1.96 5.32 -11.76
CA LEU A 65 1.51 4.27 -12.68
C LEU A 65 -0.02 4.16 -12.77
N MET A 66 -0.71 4.31 -11.65
CA MET A 66 -2.17 4.34 -11.59
C MET A 66 -2.72 5.58 -12.31
N GLU A 67 -2.18 6.77 -12.05
CA GLU A 67 -2.56 8.02 -12.72
C GLU A 67 -2.29 7.99 -14.23
N LYS A 68 -1.23 7.29 -14.67
CA LYS A 68 -0.92 7.03 -16.09
C LYS A 68 -1.85 5.97 -16.72
N GLY A 69 -2.72 5.34 -15.94
CA GLY A 69 -3.66 4.31 -16.38
C GLY A 69 -3.00 2.96 -16.70
N LEU A 70 -1.82 2.68 -16.13
CA LEU A 70 -1.06 1.45 -16.37
C LEU A 70 -1.33 0.38 -15.31
N VAL A 71 -1.62 0.81 -14.10
CA VAL A 71 -1.93 -0.05 -12.96
C VAL A 71 -3.32 0.28 -12.45
N PHE A 72 -4.10 -0.74 -12.12
CA PHE A 72 -5.34 -0.62 -11.37
C PHE A 72 -5.09 -1.09 -9.93
N ILE A 73 -5.58 -0.32 -8.97
CA ILE A 73 -5.42 -0.59 -7.53
C ILE A 73 -6.81 -0.76 -6.93
N ASP A 74 -7.03 -1.94 -6.34
CA ASP A 74 -8.33 -2.29 -5.76
C ASP A 74 -8.18 -2.62 -4.26
N TYR A 75 -8.85 -1.83 -3.43
CA TYR A 75 -8.97 -2.04 -1.98
C TYR A 75 -10.35 -2.56 -1.54
N THR A 76 -11.23 -2.88 -2.49
CA THR A 76 -12.58 -3.40 -2.26
C THR A 76 -12.66 -4.92 -2.38
N VAL A 77 -11.61 -5.53 -2.90
CA VAL A 77 -11.46 -6.98 -3.03
C VAL A 77 -11.47 -7.69 -1.69
N ARG A 78 -12.18 -8.83 -1.64
CA ARG A 78 -12.01 -9.79 -0.54
C ARG A 78 -10.63 -10.42 -0.65
N VAL A 79 -9.84 -10.28 0.39
CA VAL A 79 -8.53 -10.90 0.50
C VAL A 79 -8.68 -12.30 1.07
N TRP A 80 -8.41 -13.29 0.22
CA TRP A 80 -8.58 -14.70 0.57
C TRP A 80 -7.28 -15.38 1.01
N VAL A 81 -6.12 -14.81 0.68
CA VAL A 81 -4.81 -15.38 1.06
C VAL A 81 -4.15 -14.51 2.10
N SER A 82 -4.23 -14.94 3.36
CA SER A 82 -3.62 -14.25 4.49
C SER A 82 -2.11 -14.07 4.32
N GLY A 83 -1.43 -15.10 3.79
CA GLY A 83 0.02 -15.13 3.62
C GLY A 83 0.59 -14.02 2.74
N ASP A 84 -0.21 -13.46 1.82
CA ASP A 84 0.22 -12.33 0.98
C ASP A 84 0.56 -11.07 1.80
N TYR A 85 0.02 -10.97 3.03
CA TYR A 85 0.15 -9.79 3.88
C TYR A 85 1.01 -10.02 5.14
N ASP A 86 1.57 -11.21 5.32
CA ASP A 86 2.34 -11.56 6.52
C ASP A 86 3.54 -10.64 6.73
N VAL A 87 4.25 -10.28 5.65
CA VAL A 87 5.38 -9.35 5.71
C VAL A 87 4.94 -7.95 6.18
N TYR A 88 3.73 -7.52 5.85
CA TYR A 88 3.22 -6.21 6.26
C TYR A 88 2.99 -6.15 7.77
N TYR A 89 2.35 -7.18 8.34
CA TYR A 89 2.11 -7.24 9.79
C TYR A 89 3.40 -7.34 10.60
N LYS A 90 4.47 -7.91 10.02
CA LYS A 90 5.80 -8.03 10.63
C LYS A 90 6.69 -6.80 10.37
N SER A 91 6.24 -5.84 9.57
CA SER A 91 7.07 -4.72 9.12
C SER A 91 7.24 -3.64 10.18
N LYS A 92 8.41 -2.99 10.18
CA LYS A 92 8.68 -1.78 10.97
C LYS A 92 7.71 -0.64 10.66
N ILE A 93 7.20 -0.57 9.42
CA ILE A 93 6.23 0.45 9.01
C ILE A 93 4.89 0.24 9.71
N TYR A 94 4.38 -1.00 9.76
CA TYR A 94 3.13 -1.29 10.45
C TYR A 94 3.29 -1.16 11.97
N GLU A 95 4.42 -1.59 12.52
CA GLU A 95 4.75 -1.37 13.92
C GLU A 95 4.72 0.12 14.29
N LEU A 96 5.33 0.97 13.46
CA LEU A 96 5.33 2.43 13.66
C LEU A 96 3.90 3.02 13.64
N LEU A 97 3.05 2.59 12.70
CA LEU A 97 1.64 2.99 12.66
C LEU A 97 0.94 2.65 13.97
N CYS A 98 1.08 1.41 14.43
CA CYS A 98 0.47 0.91 15.66
C CYS A 98 0.93 1.72 16.88
N ARG A 99 2.24 1.93 17.04
CA ARG A 99 2.79 2.73 18.14
C ARG A 99 2.26 4.17 18.10
N THR A 100 2.27 4.81 16.94
CA THR A 100 1.82 6.20 16.76
C THR A 100 0.35 6.37 17.17
N VAL A 101 -0.52 5.45 16.74
CA VAL A 101 -1.94 5.51 17.09
C VAL A 101 -2.16 5.23 18.58
N MET A 102 -1.49 4.23 19.14
CA MET A 102 -1.61 3.91 20.57
C MET A 102 -1.10 5.03 21.48
N GLU A 103 -0.06 5.75 21.06
CA GLU A 103 0.45 6.93 21.79
C GLU A 103 -0.51 8.12 21.67
N SER A 104 -1.03 8.37 20.47
CA SER A 104 -2.02 9.43 20.25
C SER A 104 -3.31 9.19 21.04
N ALA A 105 -3.79 7.96 21.11
CA ALA A 105 -5.02 7.58 21.80
C ALA A 105 -4.99 7.83 23.33
N LYS A 106 -3.80 7.98 23.93
CA LYS A 106 -3.66 8.31 25.36
C LYS A 106 -3.95 9.78 25.66
N GLN A 107 -3.98 10.64 24.65
CA GLN A 107 -4.21 12.07 24.82
C GLN A 107 -5.71 12.37 24.93
N PRO A 108 -6.12 13.25 25.86
CA PRO A 108 -7.50 13.72 25.90
C PRO A 108 -7.92 14.34 24.56
N GLY A 109 -9.08 13.94 24.03
CA GLY A 109 -9.60 14.44 22.77
C GLY A 109 -9.01 13.81 21.51
N ALA A 110 -8.29 12.69 21.62
CA ALA A 110 -7.79 11.95 20.46
C ALA A 110 -8.94 11.51 19.52
N VAL A 111 -8.84 11.89 18.24
CA VAL A 111 -9.86 11.57 17.23
C VAL A 111 -9.69 10.17 16.66
N PHE A 112 -8.46 9.67 16.54
CA PHE A 112 -8.17 8.33 16.00
C PHE A 112 -7.49 7.47 17.07
N ASN A 113 -7.95 6.23 17.21
CA ASN A 113 -7.47 5.31 18.24
C ASN A 113 -7.27 3.87 17.75
N LEU A 114 -7.52 3.60 16.46
CA LEU A 114 -7.39 2.27 15.87
C LEU A 114 -6.50 2.32 14.61
N PRO A 115 -5.32 1.67 14.60
CA PRO A 115 -4.54 1.51 13.39
C PRO A 115 -5.21 0.48 12.49
N TYR A 116 -5.41 0.80 11.22
CA TYR A 116 -6.07 -0.08 10.28
C TYR A 116 -5.22 -0.29 9.01
N MET A 117 -5.14 -1.54 8.56
CA MET A 117 -4.45 -1.90 7.33
C MET A 117 -5.47 -2.41 6.33
N ARG A 118 -5.89 -1.52 5.43
CA ARG A 118 -6.76 -1.91 4.33
C ARG A 118 -5.95 -2.61 3.26
N LYS A 119 -6.31 -3.87 3.01
CA LYS A 119 -5.62 -4.73 2.06
C LYS A 119 -6.19 -4.56 0.66
N GLY A 120 -5.34 -4.73 -0.34
CA GLY A 120 -5.74 -4.67 -1.73
C GLY A 120 -4.72 -5.32 -2.65
N TYR A 121 -5.02 -5.30 -3.95
CA TYR A 121 -4.12 -5.81 -4.98
C TYR A 121 -3.91 -4.75 -6.06
N ALA A 122 -2.71 -4.71 -6.62
CA ALA A 122 -2.42 -4.00 -7.85
C ALA A 122 -2.42 -4.98 -9.04
N THR A 123 -2.98 -4.58 -10.16
CA THR A 123 -2.96 -5.35 -11.40
C THR A 123 -2.60 -4.46 -12.59
N LEU A 124 -2.04 -5.04 -13.64
CA LEU A 124 -1.79 -4.30 -14.87
C LEU A 124 -3.11 -4.09 -15.64
N THR A 125 -3.32 -2.88 -16.14
CA THR A 125 -4.35 -2.63 -17.15
C THR A 125 -3.89 -3.19 -18.51
N LEU A 126 -4.77 -3.23 -19.52
CA LEU A 126 -4.37 -3.56 -20.89
C LEU A 126 -3.25 -2.65 -21.41
N LYS A 127 -3.25 -1.37 -21.02
CA LYS A 127 -2.20 -0.41 -21.35
C LYS A 127 -0.90 -0.76 -20.62
N GLY A 128 -0.98 -1.09 -19.33
CA GLY A 128 0.16 -1.55 -18.53
C GLY A 128 0.81 -2.81 -19.08
N ILE A 129 0.03 -3.81 -19.49
CA ILE A 129 0.55 -5.05 -20.10
C ILE A 129 1.34 -4.75 -21.38
N ARG A 130 0.83 -3.87 -22.23
CA ARG A 130 1.53 -3.47 -23.47
C ARG A 130 2.82 -2.72 -23.16
N GLU A 131 2.81 -1.85 -22.15
CA GLU A 131 3.98 -1.09 -21.74
C GLU A 131 5.06 -2.00 -21.15
N ALA A 132 4.69 -2.92 -20.25
CA ALA A 132 5.60 -3.88 -19.63
C ALA A 132 6.22 -4.90 -20.61
N ARG A 133 5.74 -4.97 -21.86
CA ARG A 133 6.32 -5.83 -22.92
C ARG A 133 7.35 -5.12 -23.79
N LYS A 134 7.44 -3.79 -23.73
CA LYS A 134 8.44 -3.04 -24.47
C LYS A 134 9.78 -3.25 -23.78
N LYS A 135 10.74 -3.83 -24.53
CA LYS A 135 12.13 -3.97 -24.10
C LYS A 135 12.82 -2.61 -24.11
#